data_AF-A0A7L5T322-F1
#
_entry.id   AF-A0A7L5T322-F1
#
_cell.length_a   1.000
_cell.length_b   1.000
_cell.length_c   1.000
_cell.angle_alpha   90.00
_cell.angle_beta   90.00
_cell.angle_gamma   90.00
#
_symmetry.space_group_name_H-M   'P 1'
#
loop_
_entity.id
_entity.type
_entity.pdbx_description
1 polymer ?
#
loop_
_entity_poly.entity_id
_entity_poly.type
_entity_poly.pdbx_seq_one_letter_code
_entity_poly.pdbx_strand_id
1 'polypeptide(L)'
;MTAESEARTLITVDVVRELLSDPKIFAALPDALDDDADLALDSLGLVWFLHQLELRYGVEIEPAEAFLAEFTSVRRITDYLNDHHVADRP
;
A
#
# COMPACT_ATOMS: atom_id res chain seq x y z
N MET A 1 20.28 5.88 23.27
CA MET A 1 20.64 5.72 21.85
C MET A 1 20.59 4.24 21.52
N THR A 2 20.24 3.91 20.28
CA THR A 2 20.28 2.57 19.66
C THR A 2 19.03 1.70 19.79
N ALA A 3 18.03 2.02 18.95
CA ALA A 3 17.34 1.05 18.11
C ALA A 3 16.89 1.78 16.84
N GLU A 4 17.86 2.38 16.12
CA GLU A 4 17.66 2.75 14.71
C GLU A 4 17.61 1.43 13.95
N SER A 5 16.45 0.78 14.01
CA SER A 5 16.14 -0.34 13.14
C SER A 5 16.01 0.28 11.76
N GLU A 6 17.11 0.27 11.01
CA GLU A 6 17.10 0.21 9.54
C GLU A 6 16.38 -1.11 9.17
N ALA A 7 15.11 -1.24 9.55
CA ALA A 7 14.23 -2.20 8.95
C ALA A 7 14.14 -1.71 7.52
N ARG A 8 14.77 -2.45 6.59
CA ARG A 8 14.34 -2.41 5.21
C ARG A 8 12.83 -2.58 5.29
N THR A 9 12.09 -1.51 5.03
CA THR A 9 10.67 -1.43 5.33
C THR A 9 9.94 -2.32 4.33
N LEU A 10 9.98 -3.62 4.59
CA LEU A 10 9.43 -4.63 3.73
C LEU A 10 7.92 -4.54 3.88
N ILE A 11 7.27 -4.00 2.86
CA ILE A 11 5.83 -3.86 2.86
C ILE A 11 5.25 -5.26 2.64
N THR A 12 4.62 -5.81 3.67
CA THR A 12 3.96 -7.12 3.63
C THR A 12 2.48 -6.96 3.31
N VAL A 13 1.82 -8.07 2.94
CA VAL A 13 0.36 -8.09 2.71
C VAL A 13 -0.43 -7.62 3.93
N ASP A 14 0.01 -7.97 5.15
CA ASP A 14 -0.61 -7.50 6.39
C ASP A 14 -0.54 -5.98 6.54
N VAL A 15 0.58 -5.36 6.16
CA VAL A 15 0.74 -3.90 6.18
C VAL A 15 -0.20 -3.25 5.18
N VAL A 16 -0.23 -3.74 3.94
CA VAL A 16 -1.14 -3.21 2.91
C VAL A 16 -2.58 -3.36 3.34
N ARG A 17 -2.95 -4.52 3.90
CA ARG A 17 -4.29 -4.77 4.45
C ARG A 17 -4.62 -3.78 5.55
N GLU A 18 -3.74 -3.56 6.52
CA GLU A 18 -3.95 -2.60 7.60
C GLU A 18 -4.17 -1.18 7.06
N LEU A 19 -3.39 -0.77 6.07
CA LEU A 19 -3.55 0.53 5.40
C LEU A 19 -4.92 0.61 4.72
N LEU A 20 -5.31 -0.39 3.94
CA LEU A 20 -6.58 -0.43 3.22
C LEU A 20 -7.81 -0.50 4.15
N SER A 21 -7.64 -1.01 5.37
CA SER A 21 -8.67 -0.99 6.41
C SER A 21 -8.99 0.41 6.95
N ASP A 22 -8.26 1.46 6.52
CA ASP A 22 -8.57 2.84 6.89
C ASP A 22 -9.93 3.27 6.29
N PRO A 23 -10.86 3.80 7.10
CA PRO A 23 -12.18 4.22 6.64
C PRO A 23 -12.16 5.33 5.57
N LYS A 24 -11.05 6.05 5.41
CA LYS A 24 -10.86 7.03 4.34
C LYS A 24 -10.59 6.39 2.98
N ILE A 25 -10.10 5.15 2.97
CA ILE A 25 -9.81 4.37 1.75
C ILE A 25 -10.99 3.46 1.45
N PHE A 26 -11.38 2.61 2.41
CA PHE A 26 -12.55 1.75 2.32
C PHE A 26 -13.48 1.99 3.49
N ALA A 27 -14.72 2.40 3.21
CA ALA A 27 -15.72 2.61 4.24
C ALA A 27 -16.03 1.33 5.06
N ALA A 28 -15.89 0.15 4.45
CA ALA A 28 -15.99 -1.14 5.10
C ALA A 28 -15.17 -2.18 4.33
N LEU A 29 -13.95 -2.46 4.79
CA LEU A 29 -13.15 -3.57 4.30
C LEU A 29 -13.33 -4.78 5.23
N PRO A 30 -13.57 -6.00 4.71
CA PRO A 30 -13.59 -7.20 5.53
C PRO A 30 -12.24 -7.43 6.24
N ASP A 31 -12.27 -7.64 7.56
CA ASP A 31 -11.11 -8.11 8.33
C ASP A 31 -10.54 -9.44 7.84
N ALA A 32 -11.30 -10.19 7.02
CA ALA A 32 -10.95 -11.47 6.40
C ALA A 32 -10.85 -11.37 4.86
N LEU A 33 -10.37 -10.24 4.32
CA LEU A 33 -10.01 -10.14 2.90
C LEU A 33 -8.88 -11.13 2.55
N ASP A 34 -9.03 -11.85 1.44
CA ASP A 34 -7.97 -12.70 0.89
C ASP A 34 -6.94 -11.85 0.14
N ASP A 35 -5.71 -12.33 0.01
CA ASP A 35 -4.63 -11.57 -0.65
C ASP A 35 -4.92 -11.35 -2.14
N ASP A 36 -5.58 -12.34 -2.76
CA ASP A 36 -6.00 -12.35 -4.17
C ASP A 36 -7.49 -11.94 -4.32
N ALA A 37 -8.10 -11.33 -3.30
CA ALA A 37 -9.47 -10.83 -3.39
C ALA A 37 -9.59 -9.64 -4.37
N ASP A 38 -10.66 -9.63 -5.15
CA ASP A 38 -11.02 -8.51 -6.03
C ASP A 38 -11.32 -7.26 -5.20
N LEU A 39 -10.51 -6.23 -5.40
CA LEU A 39 -10.54 -4.97 -4.68
C LEU A 39 -10.63 -3.84 -5.69
N ALA A 40 -11.61 -2.95 -5.51
CA ALA A 40 -11.79 -1.78 -6.36
C ALA A 40 -11.43 -0.53 -5.56
N LEU A 41 -10.28 0.07 -5.86
CA LEU A 41 -9.89 1.35 -5.30
C LEU A 41 -10.53 2.49 -6.10
N ASP A 42 -11.15 3.43 -5.38
CA ASP A 42 -11.56 4.70 -5.95
C ASP A 42 -10.37 5.66 -6.06
N SER A 43 -10.47 6.66 -6.94
CA SER A 43 -9.43 7.69 -7.11
C SER A 43 -9.06 8.40 -5.81
N LEU A 44 -10.04 8.67 -4.95
CA LEU A 44 -9.81 9.25 -3.62
C LEU A 44 -9.15 8.24 -2.67
N GLY A 45 -9.55 6.97 -2.72
CA GLY A 45 -8.97 5.90 -1.92
C GLY A 45 -7.49 5.69 -2.26
N LEU A 46 -7.14 5.74 -3.55
CA LEU A 46 -5.75 5.67 -4.02
C LEU A 46 -4.92 6.82 -3.44
N VAL A 47 -5.39 8.06 -3.55
CA VAL A 47 -4.66 9.23 -3.02
C VAL A 47 -4.44 9.09 -1.51
N TRP A 48 -5.47 8.68 -0.76
CA TRP A 48 -5.33 8.44 0.68
C TRP A 48 -4.36 7.30 1.00
N PHE A 49 -4.40 6.21 0.23
CA PHE A 49 -3.49 5.08 0.39
C PHE A 49 -2.03 5.49 0.20
N LEU A 50 -1.73 6.18 -0.91
CA LEU A 50 -0.37 6.67 -1.19
C LEU A 50 0.08 7.69 -0.15
N HIS A 51 -0.82 8.57 0.30
CA HIS A 51 -0.52 9.53 1.36
C HIS A 51 -0.23 8.84 2.71
N GLN A 52 -0.91 7.74 3.05
CA GLN A 52 -0.57 6.96 4.24
C GLN A 52 0.77 6.25 4.11
N LEU A 53 1.11 5.74 2.92
CA LEU A 53 2.41 5.15 2.65
C LEU A 53 3.55 6.16 2.84
N GLU A 54 3.38 7.36 2.31
CA GLU A 54 4.32 8.48 2.50
C GLU A 54 4.47 8.82 3.99
N LEU A 55 3.36 9.03 4.71
CA LEU A 55 3.39 9.44 6.11
C LEU A 55 3.99 8.39 7.06
N ARG A 56 3.70 7.11 6.83
CA ARG A 56 4.12 6.02 7.73
C ARG A 56 5.48 5.44 7.37
N TYR A 57 5.78 5.36 6.08
CA TYR A 57 6.94 4.64 5.55
C TYR A 57 7.90 5.53 4.77
N GLY A 58 7.57 6.80 4.52
CA GLY A 58 8.39 7.73 3.74
C GLY A 58 8.41 7.43 2.25
N VAL A 59 7.45 6.64 1.76
CA VAL A 59 7.38 6.22 0.35
C VAL A 59 6.51 7.21 -0.43
N GLU A 60 7.16 8.07 -1.21
CA GLU A 60 6.49 9.02 -2.11
C GLU A 60 6.21 8.35 -3.46
N ILE A 61 4.93 8.17 -3.80
CA ILE A 61 4.48 7.62 -5.07
C ILE A 61 3.46 8.58 -5.67
N GLU A 62 3.71 8.99 -6.91
CA GLU A 62 2.81 9.86 -7.67
C GLU A 62 1.51 9.13 -8.05
N PRO A 63 0.32 9.60 -7.66
CA PRO A 63 -0.95 8.94 -7.99
C PRO A 63 -1.18 8.90 -9.52
N ALA A 64 -1.32 7.69 -10.07
CA ALA A 64 -1.63 7.47 -11.48
C ALA A 64 -2.93 6.67 -11.65
N GLU A 65 -3.72 6.99 -12.67
CA GLU A 65 -4.94 6.21 -13.01
C GLU A 65 -4.61 4.75 -13.35
N ALA A 66 -3.40 4.47 -13.85
CA ALA A 66 -2.92 3.11 -14.08
C ALA A 66 -2.99 2.26 -12.79
N PHE A 67 -2.71 2.85 -11.63
CA PHE A 67 -2.78 2.13 -10.36
C PHE A 67 -4.19 1.71 -9.99
N LEU A 68 -5.23 2.42 -10.42
CA LEU A 68 -6.61 1.97 -10.21
C LEU A 68 -6.90 0.67 -10.97
N ALA A 69 -6.25 0.45 -12.11
CA ALA A 69 -6.37 -0.78 -12.89
C ALA A 69 -5.44 -1.91 -12.40
N GLU A 70 -4.30 -1.56 -11.83
CA GLU A 70 -3.32 -2.54 -11.33
C GLU A 70 -3.59 -2.97 -9.87
N PHE A 71 -4.05 -2.06 -9.02
CA PHE A 71 -4.31 -2.27 -7.58
C PHE A 71 -5.68 -2.90 -7.36
N THR A 72 -5.84 -4.06 -7.97
CA THR A 72 -7.07 -4.87 -7.97
C THR A 72 -7.07 -5.94 -6.88
N SER A 73 -5.96 -6.09 -6.15
CA SER A 73 -5.82 -7.04 -5.04
C SER A 73 -4.69 -6.62 -4.10
N VAL A 74 -4.77 -7.02 -2.83
CA VAL A 74 -3.74 -6.73 -1.81
C VAL A 74 -2.39 -7.28 -2.25
N ARG A 75 -2.38 -8.48 -2.83
CA ARG A 75 -1.19 -9.12 -3.37
C ARG A 75 -0.52 -8.28 -4.46
N ARG A 76 -1.27 -7.78 -5.45
CA ARG A 76 -0.70 -6.93 -6.51
C ARG A 76 -0.15 -5.62 -5.98
N ILE A 77 -0.87 -4.99 -5.05
CA ILE A 77 -0.40 -3.76 -4.39
C ILE A 77 0.93 -4.04 -3.66
N THR A 78 0.98 -5.14 -2.91
CA THR A 78 2.19 -5.54 -2.17
C THR A 78 3.36 -5.82 -3.12
N ASP A 79 3.13 -6.54 -4.21
CA ASP A 79 4.14 -6.85 -5.23
C ASP A 79 4.69 -5.57 -5.87
N TYR A 80 3.78 -4.67 -6.29
CA TYR A 80 4.14 -3.37 -6.84
C TYR A 80 4.96 -2.51 -5.87
N LEU A 81 4.55 -2.45 -4.60
CA LEU A 81 5.28 -1.69 -3.59
C LEU A 81 6.66 -2.29 -3.30
N ASN A 82 6.82 -3.62 -3.35
CA ASN A 82 8.12 -4.26 -3.18
C ASN A 82 9.02 -4.03 -4.41
N ASP A 83 8.47 -4.04 -5.63
CA ASP A 83 9.22 -3.71 -6.85
C ASP A 83 9.72 -2.25 -6.84
N HIS A 84 8.84 -1.31 -6.46
CA HIS A 84 9.19 0.10 -6.31
C HIS A 84 10.17 0.38 -5.16
N HIS A 85 10.11 -0.39 -4.06
CA HIS A 85 11.09 -0.27 -2.97
C HIS A 85 12.49 -0.74 -3.40
N VAL A 86 12.58 -1.65 -4.37
CA VAL A 86 13.87 -2.14 -4.91
C VAL A 86 14.49 -1.13 -5.87
N ALA A 87 13.70 -0.22 -6.44
CA ALA A 87 14.19 0.78 -7.41
C ALA A 87 14.99 1.94 -6.77
N ASP A 88 14.95 2.13 -5.44
CA ASP A 88 15.71 3.20 -4.75
C ASP A 88 17.10 2.77 -4.27
N ARG A 89 17.94 2.18 -5.16
CA ARG A 89 19.41 2.24 -5.05
C ARG A 89 20.17 1.66 -6.26
N PRO A 90 21.39 2.17 -6.47
CA PRO A 90 21.80 3.23 -7.40
C PRO A 90 22.11 2.75 -8.84
#